data_AF-A0A392P6K3-F1
#
_entry.id   AF-A0A392P6K3-F1
#
_cell.length_a   1.000
_cell.length_b   1.000
_cell.length_c   1.000
_cell.angle_alpha   90.00
_cell.angle_beta   90.00
_cell.angle_gamma   90.00
#
_symmetry.space_group_name_H-M   'P 1'
#
loop_
_entity.id
_entity.type
_entity.pdbx_description
1 polymer ?
#
loop_
_entity_poly.entity_id
_entity_poly.type
_entity_poly.pdbx_seq_one_letter_code
_entity_poly.pdbx_strand_id
1 'polypeptide(L)'
;MEGFELDSELQKASSDDGTLQLYEQLSFSYPSLLPPLIHERDTYLAWSLKRSKAVNNCKRVVGVIGKGHMNGVIYSLLADTGDLRFRDLVGKNSYDGGSGGWLDGLVKSL
;
A
#
# COMPACT_ATOMS: atom_id res chain seq x y z
N MET A 1 -7.63 31.58 -17.36
CA MET A 1 -7.59 30.57 -18.44
C MET A 1 -6.91 29.28 -17.98
N GLU A 2 -5.91 29.33 -17.09
CA GLU A 2 -5.20 28.14 -16.58
C GLU A 2 -6.07 27.11 -15.83
N GLY A 3 -7.11 27.52 -15.10
CA GLY A 3 -7.94 26.59 -14.33
C GLY A 3 -8.78 25.62 -15.18
N PHE A 4 -9.12 26.01 -16.42
CA PHE A 4 -9.91 25.15 -17.33
C PHE A 4 -9.04 24.08 -18.00
N GLU A 5 -7.74 24.36 -18.15
CA GLU A 5 -6.78 23.46 -18.80
C GLU A 5 -6.36 22.32 -17.86
N LEU A 6 -6.13 22.63 -16.57
CA LEU A 6 -5.91 21.63 -15.51
C LEU A 6 -7.08 20.65 -15.34
N ASP A 7 -8.32 21.15 -15.38
CA ASP A 7 -9.52 20.30 -15.28
C ASP A 7 -9.66 19.35 -16.49
N SER A 8 -9.25 19.81 -17.67
CA SER A 8 -9.28 19.02 -18.90
C SER A 8 -8.20 17.93 -18.94
N GLU A 9 -7.00 18.20 -18.39
CA GLU A 9 -5.95 17.20 -18.24
C GLU A 9 -6.31 16.15 -17.17
N LEU A 10 -6.91 16.57 -16.05
CA LEU A 10 -7.43 15.67 -15.01
C LEU A 10 -8.56 14.78 -15.54
N GLN A 11 -9.46 15.31 -16.38
CA GLN A 11 -10.49 14.50 -17.03
C GLN A 11 -9.89 13.51 -18.04
N LYS A 12 -8.88 13.91 -18.81
CA LYS A 12 -8.21 13.03 -19.77
C LYS A 12 -7.42 11.92 -19.08
N ALA A 13 -6.77 12.24 -17.97
CA ALA A 13 -6.15 11.28 -17.06
C ALA A 13 -7.16 10.32 -16.39
N SER A 14 -8.42 10.73 -16.22
CA SER A 14 -9.47 9.88 -15.64
C SER A 14 -9.96 8.78 -16.60
N SER A 15 -9.60 8.87 -17.89
CA SER A 15 -9.81 7.78 -18.84
C SER A 15 -8.88 6.60 -18.54
N ASP A 16 -9.32 5.39 -18.88
CA ASP A 16 -8.65 4.12 -18.60
C ASP A 16 -7.16 4.07 -19.03
N ASP A 17 -6.84 4.74 -20.14
CA ASP A 17 -5.48 4.91 -20.69
C ASP A 17 -4.70 6.03 -19.97
N GLY A 18 -5.40 7.09 -19.55
CA GLY A 18 -4.84 8.25 -18.89
C GLY A 18 -4.22 7.96 -17.51
N THR A 19 -4.81 7.07 -16.72
CA THR A 19 -4.22 6.71 -15.41
C THR A 19 -2.89 5.97 -15.54
N LEU A 20 -2.77 5.07 -16.53
CA LEU A 20 -1.52 4.37 -16.82
C LEU A 20 -0.47 5.33 -17.39
N GLN A 21 -0.87 6.25 -18.29
CA GLN A 21 0.00 7.31 -18.79
C GLN A 21 0.50 8.25 -17.68
N LEU A 22 -0.37 8.60 -16.71
CA LEU A 22 0.05 9.40 -15.56
C LEU A 22 1.12 8.68 -14.72
N TYR A 23 0.96 7.38 -14.47
CA TYR A 23 1.97 6.61 -13.74
C TYR A 23 3.27 6.49 -14.52
N GLU A 24 3.21 6.37 -15.84
CA GLU A 24 4.39 6.38 -16.71
C GLU A 24 5.12 7.73 -16.64
N GLN A 25 4.39 8.85 -16.74
CA GLN A 25 4.97 10.19 -16.60
C GLN A 25 5.55 10.42 -15.20
N LEU A 26 4.83 10.03 -14.14
CA LEU A 26 5.31 10.07 -12.76
C LEU A 26 6.55 9.19 -12.55
N SER A 27 6.63 8.04 -13.22
CA SER A 27 7.79 7.16 -13.14
C SER A 27 9.06 7.82 -13.68
N PHE A 28 8.92 8.63 -14.73
CA PHE A 28 10.02 9.36 -15.34
C PHE A 28 10.45 10.55 -14.48
N SER A 29 9.49 11.36 -14.02
CA SER A 29 9.78 12.57 -13.25
C SER A 29 10.15 12.28 -11.80
N TYR A 30 9.57 11.25 -11.19
CA TYR A 30 9.70 10.92 -9.77
C TYR A 30 9.71 9.39 -9.55
N PRO A 31 10.78 8.70 -9.96
CA PRO A 31 10.86 7.25 -9.89
C PRO A 31 10.69 6.70 -8.47
N SER A 32 11.06 7.47 -7.44
CA SER A 32 10.89 7.08 -6.04
C SER A 32 9.43 7.03 -5.57
N LEU A 33 8.49 7.66 -6.28
CA LEU A 33 7.06 7.65 -5.93
C LEU A 33 6.33 6.42 -6.51
N LEU A 34 6.89 5.78 -7.54
CA LEU A 34 6.24 4.62 -8.15
C LEU A 34 6.13 3.43 -7.19
N PRO A 35 7.19 3.03 -6.45
CA PRO A 35 7.11 1.93 -5.50
C PRO A 35 6.02 2.10 -4.44
N PRO A 36 5.91 3.23 -3.71
CA PRO A 36 4.87 3.39 -2.70
C PRO A 36 3.46 3.54 -3.28
N LEU A 37 3.32 4.11 -4.48
CA LEU A 37 2.00 4.30 -5.11
C LEU A 37 1.45 3.02 -5.75
N ILE A 38 2.30 2.18 -6.31
CA ILE A 38 1.87 0.98 -7.05
C ILE A 38 2.24 -0.28 -6.28
N HIS A 39 3.53 -0.58 -6.18
CA HIS A 39 4.00 -1.90 -5.73
C HIS A 39 3.69 -2.19 -4.27
N GLU A 40 3.99 -1.24 -3.38
CA GLU A 40 3.72 -1.39 -1.94
C GLU A 40 2.21 -1.39 -1.67
N ARG A 41 1.45 -0.56 -2.41
CA ARG A 41 -0.01 -0.52 -2.31
C ARG A 41 -0.65 -1.84 -2.74
N ASP A 42 -0.24 -2.40 -3.87
CA ASP A 42 -0.74 -3.68 -4.36
C ASP A 42 -0.44 -4.82 -3.39
N THR A 43 0.77 -4.81 -2.83
CA THR A 43 1.19 -5.76 -1.80
C THR A 43 0.35 -5.63 -0.53
N TYR A 44 0.08 -4.40 -0.08
CA TYR A 44 -0.79 -4.14 1.07
C TYR A 44 -2.24 -4.60 0.84
N LEU A 45 -2.80 -4.38 -0.35
CA LEU A 45 -4.15 -4.83 -0.70
C LEU A 45 -4.25 -6.35 -0.72
N ALA A 46 -3.32 -7.03 -1.40
CA ALA A 46 -3.23 -8.49 -1.43
C ALA A 46 -3.13 -9.07 -0.02
N TRP A 47 -2.25 -8.50 0.79
CA TRP A 47 -2.06 -8.90 2.17
C TRP A 47 -3.31 -8.66 3.02
N SER A 48 -4.01 -7.52 2.83
CA SER A 48 -5.22 -7.20 3.59
C SER A 48 -6.31 -8.23 3.33
N LEU A 49 -6.43 -8.71 2.08
CA LEU A 49 -7.36 -9.77 1.71
C LEU A 49 -6.97 -11.13 2.33
N LYS A 50 -5.69 -11.49 2.30
CA LYS A 50 -5.19 -12.73 2.92
C LYS A 50 -5.33 -12.71 4.45
N ARG A 51 -4.95 -11.61 5.10
CA ARG A 51 -5.08 -11.46 6.54
C ARG A 51 -6.54 -11.40 6.97
N SER A 52 -7.43 -10.76 6.21
CA SER A 52 -8.88 -10.79 6.47
C SER A 52 -9.44 -12.22 6.52
N LYS A 53 -8.82 -13.17 5.80
CA LYS A 53 -9.13 -14.61 5.88
C LYS A 53 -8.59 -15.24 7.17
N ALA A 54 -7.35 -14.90 7.55
CA ALA A 54 -6.68 -15.42 8.74
C ALA A 54 -7.28 -14.90 10.06
N VAL A 55 -7.85 -13.69 10.08
CA VAL A 55 -8.39 -13.09 11.32
C VAL A 55 -9.87 -13.42 11.60
N ASN A 56 -10.67 -13.81 10.59
CA ASN A 56 -12.11 -14.02 10.74
C ASN A 56 -12.60 -15.45 10.45
N ASN A 57 -11.70 -16.43 10.28
CA ASN A 57 -12.01 -17.84 9.97
C ASN A 57 -13.08 -18.01 8.85
N CYS A 58 -13.08 -17.09 7.88
CA CYS A 58 -14.08 -17.03 6.80
C CYS A 58 -13.64 -17.89 5.61
N LYS A 59 -14.56 -18.66 5.03
CA LYS A 59 -14.29 -19.53 3.87
C LYS A 59 -13.98 -18.74 2.59
N ARG A 60 -14.50 -17.51 2.47
CA ARG A 60 -14.36 -16.63 1.29
C ARG A 60 -14.18 -15.18 1.75
N VAL A 61 -13.31 -14.45 1.05
CA VAL A 61 -13.06 -13.01 1.23
C VAL A 61 -13.29 -12.34 -0.12
N VAL A 62 -13.94 -11.18 -0.11
CA VAL A 62 -14.18 -10.37 -1.31
C VAL A 62 -13.59 -8.99 -1.07
N GLY A 63 -12.83 -8.48 -2.03
CA GLY A 63 -12.24 -7.15 -2.03
C GLY A 63 -12.64 -6.37 -3.28
N VAL A 64 -12.88 -5.07 -3.13
CA VAL A 64 -13.03 -4.17 -4.27
C VAL A 64 -11.66 -3.57 -4.58
N ILE A 65 -11.21 -3.73 -5.82
CA ILE A 65 -9.89 -3.30 -6.27
C ILE A 65 -10.08 -2.41 -7.49
N GLY A 66 -9.43 -1.24 -7.48
CA GLY A 66 -9.39 -0.37 -8.65
C GLY A 66 -8.65 -1.05 -9.81
N LYS A 67 -9.10 -0.83 -11.05
CA LYS A 67 -8.58 -1.54 -12.23
C LYS A 67 -7.05 -1.44 -12.37
N GLY A 68 -6.47 -0.26 -12.12
CA GLY A 68 -5.02 -0.04 -12.19
C GLY A 68 -4.18 -0.91 -11.23
N HIS A 69 -4.81 -1.42 -10.17
CA HIS A 69 -4.16 -2.25 -9.15
C HIS A 69 -4.44 -3.76 -9.32
N MET A 70 -5.39 -4.18 -10.18
CA MET A 70 -5.78 -5.59 -10.29
C MET A 70 -4.60 -6.52 -10.55
N ASN A 71 -3.78 -6.22 -11.54
CA ASN A 71 -2.70 -7.12 -11.96
C ASN A 71 -1.63 -7.25 -10.88
N GLY A 72 -1.25 -6.14 -10.23
CA GLY A 72 -0.27 -6.16 -9.15
C GLY A 72 -0.82 -6.85 -7.90
N VAL A 73 -2.10 -6.65 -7.56
CA VAL A 73 -2.74 -7.35 -6.44
C VAL A 73 -2.80 -8.87 -6.69
N ILE A 74 -3.18 -9.31 -7.90
CA ILE A 74 -3.18 -10.74 -8.27
C ILE A 74 -1.76 -11.31 -8.16
N TYR A 75 -0.77 -10.60 -8.70
CA TYR A 75 0.63 -11.00 -8.61
C TYR A 75 1.06 -11.18 -7.16
N SER A 76 0.85 -10.18 -6.30
CA SER A 76 1.22 -10.24 -4.88
C SER A 76 0.46 -11.34 -4.12
N LEU A 77 -0.80 -11.62 -4.47
CA LEU A 77 -1.55 -12.74 -3.90
C LEU A 77 -0.95 -14.10 -4.25
N LEU A 78 -0.49 -14.28 -5.49
CA LEU A 78 0.10 -15.54 -5.96
C LEU A 78 1.54 -15.72 -5.48
N ALA A 79 2.31 -14.63 -5.43
CA ALA A 79 3.72 -14.64 -5.04
C ALA A 79 3.92 -14.75 -3.52
N ASP A 80 2.95 -14.33 -2.71
CA ASP A 80 3.08 -14.36 -1.25
C ASP A 80 3.06 -15.80 -0.71
N THR A 81 4.23 -16.20 -0.20
CA THR A 81 4.55 -17.49 0.44
C THR A 81 4.04 -17.61 1.88
N GLY A 82 3.39 -16.58 2.43
CA GLY A 82 2.61 -16.64 3.65
C GLY A 82 3.23 -16.02 4.90
N ASP A 83 4.42 -15.40 4.82
CA ASP A 83 5.15 -14.87 5.98
C ASP A 83 5.27 -13.34 6.01
N LEU A 84 4.59 -12.62 5.09
CA LEU A 84 4.62 -11.16 5.08
C LEU A 84 3.82 -10.60 6.26
N ARG A 85 4.46 -9.92 7.22
CA ARG A 85 3.78 -9.20 8.31
C ARG A 85 3.73 -7.71 7.96
N PHE A 86 2.69 -7.01 8.45
CA PHE A 86 2.52 -5.57 8.25
C PHE A 86 3.77 -4.74 8.60
N ARG A 87 4.47 -5.17 9.67
CA ARG A 87 5.72 -4.56 10.12
C ARG A 87 6.87 -4.73 9.13
N ASP A 88 6.85 -5.80 8.34
CA ASP A 88 7.85 -6.03 7.31
C ASP A 88 7.60 -5.14 6.07
N LEU A 89 6.35 -4.67 5.86
CA LEU A 89 5.94 -3.79 4.74
C LEU A 89 6.08 -2.29 5.04
N VAL A 90 5.72 -1.84 6.24
CA VAL A 90 5.73 -0.40 6.61
C VAL A 90 7.11 0.05 7.13
N GLY A 91 8.09 -0.85 7.13
CA GLY A 91 9.39 -0.65 7.75
C GLY A 91 9.30 -0.64 9.28
N LYS A 92 10.46 -0.73 9.94
CA LYS A 92 10.53 -0.53 11.38
C LYS A 92 10.30 0.95 11.66
N ASN A 93 9.13 1.26 12.19
CA ASN A 93 8.90 2.49 12.92
C ASN A 93 10.06 2.69 13.91
N SER A 94 10.78 3.80 13.84
CA SER A 94 11.81 4.16 14.83
C SER A 94 11.25 4.31 16.26
N TYR A 95 9.92 4.23 16.38
CA TYR A 95 9.13 4.13 17.59
C TYR A 95 8.64 2.68 17.83
N ASP A 96 9.44 1.64 17.57
CA ASP A 96 9.14 0.30 18.09
C ASP A 96 9.38 0.32 19.60
N GLY A 97 8.38 0.87 20.30
CA GLY A 97 8.23 0.85 21.74
C GLY A 97 8.14 -0.59 22.20
N GLY A 98 9.32 -1.18 22.41
CA GLY A 98 9.48 -2.26 23.36
C GLY A 98 8.87 -1.81 24.68
N SER A 99 7.91 -2.60 25.15
CA SER A 99 7.11 -2.45 26.37
C SER A 99 7.94 -2.54 27.66
N GLY A 100 9.13 -1.93 27.71
CA GLY A 100 10.06 -1.93 28.84
C GLY A 100 10.52 -0.53 29.28
N GLY A 101 10.31 0.53 28.48
CA GLY A 101 10.88 1.85 28.78
C GLY A 101 10.27 2.55 30.00
N TRP A 102 8.96 2.39 30.24
CA TRP A 102 8.29 3.05 31.38
C TRP A 102 8.48 2.29 32.72
N LEU A 103 8.79 0.98 32.66
CA LEU A 103 8.98 0.16 33.85
C LEU A 103 10.42 0.33 34.35
N ASP A 104 11.39 0.43 33.44
CA ASP A 104 12.81 0.60 33.80
C ASP A 104 13.07 1.91 34.57
N GLY A 105 12.28 2.95 34.33
CA GLY A 105 12.35 4.22 35.07
C GLY A 105 11.81 4.16 36.50
N LEU A 106 10.84 3.27 36.77
CA LEU A 106 10.24 3.12 38.11
C LEU A 106 11.08 2.22 39.02
N VAL A 107 11.74 1.18 38.47
CA VAL A 107 12.57 0.26 39.28
C VAL A 107 13.92 0.88 39.64
N LYS A 108 14.42 1.85 38.87
CA LYS A 108 15.64 2.61 39.21
C LYS A 108 15.44 3.73 40.25
N SER A 109 14.19 3.99 40.65
CA SER A 109 13.84 5.00 41.66
C SER A 109 13.43 4.40 43.01
N LEU A 110 13.58 3.08 43.20
CA LEU A 110 13.48 2.39 44.49
C LEU A 110 14.85 2.03 45.05
#